data_AF-A0A5A9PHP0-F1
#
_entry.id   AF-A0A5A9PHP0-F1
#
_cell.length_a   1.000
_cell.length_b   1.000
_cell.length_c   1.000
_cell.angle_alpha   90.00
_cell.angle_beta   90.00
_cell.angle_gamma   90.00
#
_symmetry.space_group_name_H-M   'P 1'
#
loop_
_entity.id
_entity.type
_entity.pdbx_description
1 polymer ?
#
loop_
_entity_poly.entity_id
_entity_poly.type
_entity_poly.pdbx_seq_one_letter_code
_entity_poly.pdbx_strand_id
1 'polypeptide(L)'
;MAQSLYFSLLVIALSSISECFRLNFICDNAVPSEKVVVTCESQTASLSCDQGTIKVLSANYGRTDRQTCSTGRPDDQLTNVQCSLSTSLSVVASRCDGKANCSIVAENAAFTDPCGGTYKYLTVSYECVAPPPPAPLEPSLAVVTCESQTAFLSCVQGVIKVLSANYGRTDSKTCSTGRPDNELSNVQCTQSTSLSVVASRCDGKISCSIVAENAAFMDPCGGTYKYLTVSYKCVAPPPPSPSPSPVPSEKAVVTCESQTASLSCDQGTIKVLSANYGRTDRQTCSTGRPDDQLTNVQCSLSTSLSVVASRCDGKTSCSFIAENAAFTDPCGGTYKYLTVSYKCVAPPPPPPPVPSEKAVVTCESQTAFLSCDQGTIKVLSANYGRTDRQTCSTGRPDNQLTNVQCSLSTSLNVVAIRCDGKTSCSIVAENAAFTDPCGGTYKYLTVSYECVAPPPPSPVVPSEKAVVTCESQTASLSCDQGTIKVLSANYGRTDRQTCSTGKPSNQISNVQCTQSTSLSVVATRCDEKTSCSIVAENAAFTDPCGGTYKYLTVSYECVAPPPPSPERL
;
A
#
# COMPACT_ATOMS: atom_id res chain seq x y z
N MET A 1 68.81 -21.29 -38.19
CA MET A 1 69.26 -21.24 -36.79
C MET A 1 68.65 -20.03 -36.12
N ALA A 2 67.55 -20.21 -35.38
CA ALA A 2 67.03 -19.23 -34.41
C ALA A 2 65.91 -19.88 -33.57
N GLN A 3 66.17 -21.08 -33.06
CA GLN A 3 65.49 -21.64 -31.89
C GLN A 3 66.56 -21.64 -30.80
N SER A 4 66.35 -20.92 -29.70
CA SER A 4 66.97 -21.14 -28.36
C SER A 4 67.14 -19.86 -27.52
N LEU A 5 66.25 -18.86 -27.58
CA LEU A 5 66.32 -17.71 -26.65
C LEU A 5 64.95 -17.13 -26.19
N TYR A 6 63.87 -17.93 -26.16
CA TYR A 6 62.58 -17.50 -25.58
C TYR A 6 61.98 -18.55 -24.62
N PHE A 7 62.82 -19.33 -23.94
CA PHE A 7 62.39 -20.43 -23.05
C PHE A 7 62.57 -20.14 -21.54
N SER A 8 62.80 -18.89 -21.13
CA SER A 8 63.14 -18.56 -19.72
C SER A 8 62.23 -17.53 -19.04
N LEU A 9 61.06 -17.23 -19.61
CA LEU A 9 60.00 -16.44 -18.95
C LEU A 9 58.72 -17.25 -18.68
N LEU A 10 58.82 -18.58 -18.73
CA LEU A 10 57.75 -19.55 -18.41
C LEU A 10 57.92 -20.17 -17.01
N VAL A 11 58.59 -19.50 -16.06
CA VAL A 11 58.93 -20.09 -14.74
C VAL A 11 58.41 -19.28 -13.54
N ILE A 12 57.63 -18.21 -13.72
CA ILE A 12 56.99 -17.50 -12.59
C ILE A 12 55.46 -17.72 -12.50
N ALA A 13 54.86 -18.53 -13.38
CA ALA A 13 53.43 -18.85 -13.32
C ALA A 13 53.11 -20.34 -13.10
N LEU A 14 54.04 -21.08 -12.49
CA LEU A 14 53.85 -22.51 -12.13
C LEU A 14 53.97 -22.78 -10.63
N SER A 15 53.62 -21.80 -9.79
CA SER A 15 53.49 -21.97 -8.33
C SER A 15 52.07 -21.72 -7.81
N SER A 16 51.04 -21.91 -8.64
CA SER A 16 49.64 -21.86 -8.14
C SER A 16 48.65 -22.81 -8.81
N ILE A 17 49.09 -23.74 -9.66
CA ILE A 17 48.21 -24.75 -10.29
C ILE A 17 48.31 -26.13 -9.60
N SER A 18 49.21 -26.30 -8.63
CA SER A 18 49.41 -27.57 -7.91
C SER A 18 48.74 -27.64 -6.52
N GLU A 19 47.59 -26.98 -6.33
CA GLU A 19 46.71 -27.20 -5.16
C GLU A 19 45.24 -27.39 -5.53
N CYS A 20 44.92 -27.58 -6.81
CA CYS A 20 43.55 -27.88 -7.26
C CYS A 20 43.34 -29.37 -7.59
N PHE A 21 43.91 -30.28 -6.79
CA PHE A 21 43.69 -31.74 -6.92
C PHE A 21 43.07 -32.39 -5.68
N ARG A 22 42.45 -31.60 -4.79
CA ARG A 22 41.85 -32.12 -3.55
C ARG A 22 40.42 -31.68 -3.25
N LEU A 23 39.76 -30.86 -4.06
CA LEU A 23 38.34 -30.52 -3.88
C LEU A 23 37.66 -30.34 -5.24
N ASN A 24 36.63 -31.14 -5.53
CA ASN A 24 35.77 -31.03 -6.71
C ASN A 24 35.16 -29.62 -6.81
N PHE A 25 35.76 -28.75 -7.62
CA PHE A 25 35.14 -27.50 -8.06
C PHE A 25 35.38 -27.33 -9.56
N ILE A 26 34.29 -27.37 -10.33
CA ILE A 26 34.26 -26.89 -11.70
C ILE A 26 34.27 -25.37 -11.61
N CYS A 27 35.34 -24.73 -12.10
CA CYS A 27 35.35 -23.29 -12.35
C CYS A 27 35.32 -23.08 -13.86
N ASP A 28 34.11 -23.03 -14.43
CA ASP A 28 33.87 -22.45 -15.74
C ASP A 28 34.05 -20.92 -15.64
N ASN A 29 35.23 -20.43 -16.04
CA ASN A 29 35.43 -19.00 -16.29
C ASN A 29 34.86 -18.65 -17.68
N ALA A 30 33.55 -18.41 -17.74
CA ALA A 30 32.93 -17.77 -18.91
C ALA A 30 32.83 -16.25 -18.68
N VAL A 31 33.63 -15.47 -19.42
CA VAL A 31 33.47 -14.01 -19.51
C VAL A 31 32.11 -13.72 -20.17
N PRO A 32 31.23 -12.86 -19.62
CA PRO A 32 29.96 -12.52 -20.25
C PRO A 32 30.22 -11.89 -21.63
N SER A 33 29.65 -12.47 -22.69
CA SER A 33 29.78 -11.92 -24.05
C SER A 33 28.74 -10.83 -24.27
N GLU A 34 29.20 -9.59 -24.45
CA GLU A 34 28.35 -8.48 -24.89
C GLU A 34 27.80 -8.79 -26.30
N LYS A 35 26.48 -8.79 -26.44
CA LYS A 35 25.74 -8.99 -27.69
C LYS A 35 25.22 -7.64 -28.18
N VAL A 36 25.35 -7.37 -29.49
CA VAL A 36 24.83 -6.14 -30.12
C VAL A 36 23.80 -6.49 -31.19
N VAL A 37 22.64 -5.83 -31.13
CA VAL A 37 21.54 -5.98 -32.10
C VAL A 37 21.28 -4.62 -32.76
N VAL A 38 21.19 -4.61 -34.08
CA VAL A 38 20.81 -3.44 -34.89
C VAL A 38 19.51 -3.75 -35.61
N THR A 39 18.54 -2.84 -35.57
CA THR A 39 17.21 -3.03 -36.14
C THR A 39 16.75 -1.75 -36.81
N CYS A 40 16.41 -1.82 -38.10
CA CYS A 40 15.97 -0.64 -38.84
C CYS A 40 14.59 -0.14 -38.37
N GLU A 41 14.30 1.14 -38.58
CA GLU A 41 13.00 1.74 -38.25
C GLU A 41 11.82 0.93 -38.83
N SER A 42 10.76 0.75 -38.03
CA SER A 42 9.58 -0.10 -38.28
C SER A 42 9.82 -1.63 -38.27
N GLN A 43 11.01 -2.10 -37.89
CA GLN A 43 11.28 -3.53 -37.67
C GLN A 43 11.30 -3.89 -36.17
N THR A 44 11.23 -5.19 -35.86
CA THR A 44 11.23 -5.69 -34.48
C THR A 44 12.61 -6.22 -34.09
N ALA A 45 13.22 -5.63 -33.07
CA ALA A 45 14.44 -6.12 -32.45
C ALA A 45 14.08 -7.29 -31.52
N SER A 46 14.85 -8.37 -31.60
CA SER A 46 14.68 -9.57 -30.77
C SER A 46 15.96 -9.83 -29.97
N LEU A 47 15.87 -9.79 -28.65
CA LEU A 47 16.96 -10.09 -27.73
C LEU A 47 16.67 -11.44 -27.06
N SER A 48 17.67 -12.31 -27.00
CA SER A 48 17.56 -13.64 -26.39
C SER A 48 18.82 -14.05 -25.63
N CYS A 49 18.58 -14.74 -24.52
CA CYS A 49 19.58 -15.42 -23.70
C CYS A 49 19.19 -16.90 -23.57
N ASP A 50 20.04 -17.78 -24.08
CA ASP A 50 19.85 -19.24 -23.97
C ASP A 50 20.00 -19.73 -22.52
N GLN A 51 20.81 -19.02 -21.72
CA GLN A 51 21.01 -19.23 -20.29
C GLN A 51 21.07 -17.87 -19.59
N GLY A 52 20.31 -17.70 -18.51
CA GLY A 52 20.24 -16.46 -17.75
C GLY A 52 19.20 -15.45 -18.25
N THR A 53 19.42 -14.19 -17.92
CA THR A 53 18.50 -13.08 -18.19
C THR A 53 19.24 -11.92 -18.87
N ILE A 54 18.52 -11.20 -19.72
CA ILE A 54 19.02 -10.03 -20.45
C ILE A 54 19.34 -8.92 -19.46
N LYS A 55 20.51 -8.31 -19.61
CA LYS A 55 20.87 -7.04 -18.99
C LYS A 55 21.35 -6.08 -20.08
N VAL A 56 20.60 -5.03 -20.33
CA VAL A 56 20.88 -4.03 -21.36
C VAL A 56 22.01 -3.11 -20.87
N LEU A 57 23.05 -2.97 -21.68
CA LEU A 57 24.24 -2.15 -21.39
C LEU A 57 24.14 -0.79 -22.05
N SER A 58 23.64 -0.73 -23.29
CA SER A 58 23.42 0.51 -24.02
C SER A 58 22.28 0.36 -25.04
N ALA A 59 21.61 1.45 -25.38
CA ALA A 59 20.74 1.49 -26.54
C ALA A 59 20.66 2.89 -27.16
N ASN A 60 20.44 2.96 -28.48
CA ASN A 60 20.20 4.19 -29.21
C ASN A 60 19.19 3.97 -30.34
N TYR A 61 18.06 4.66 -30.31
CA TYR A 61 17.15 4.84 -31.43
C TYR A 61 17.46 6.15 -32.13
N GLY A 62 18.01 6.07 -33.34
CA GLY A 62 18.53 7.25 -34.04
C GLY A 62 19.32 6.87 -35.29
N ARG A 63 20.35 7.65 -35.62
CA ARG A 63 21.31 7.36 -36.70
C ARG A 63 22.66 7.94 -36.32
N THR A 64 23.68 7.07 -36.26
CA THR A 64 25.08 7.42 -35.94
C THR A 64 26.03 7.27 -37.14
N ASP A 65 25.55 6.69 -38.25
CA ASP A 65 26.34 6.52 -39.48
C ASP A 65 25.44 6.46 -40.74
N ARG A 66 26.07 6.61 -41.91
CA ARG A 66 25.38 6.65 -43.22
C ARG A 66 25.06 5.27 -43.81
N GLN A 67 25.70 4.21 -43.33
CA GLN A 67 25.70 2.89 -43.96
C GLN A 67 24.61 1.98 -43.39
N THR A 68 24.41 2.03 -42.08
CA THR A 68 23.44 1.22 -41.38
C THR A 68 22.02 1.55 -41.86
N CYS A 69 21.27 0.52 -42.26
CA CYS A 69 19.89 0.64 -42.74
C CYS A 69 19.72 1.64 -43.91
N SER A 70 20.68 1.68 -44.85
CA SER A 70 20.73 2.64 -45.96
C SER A 70 20.13 2.16 -47.30
N THR A 71 19.92 0.85 -47.46
CA THR A 71 19.49 0.26 -48.73
C THR A 71 18.14 0.83 -49.20
N GLY A 72 18.13 1.40 -50.41
CA GLY A 72 16.93 1.95 -51.03
C GLY A 72 16.42 3.26 -50.41
N ARG A 73 17.22 3.92 -49.57
CA ARG A 73 16.84 5.17 -48.90
C ARG A 73 17.40 6.41 -49.64
N PRO A 74 16.61 7.48 -49.80
CA PRO A 74 17.09 8.77 -50.31
C PRO A 74 18.23 9.36 -49.45
N ASP A 75 19.19 10.07 -50.09
CA ASP A 75 20.39 10.60 -49.39
C ASP A 75 20.06 11.61 -48.30
N ASP A 76 19.00 12.42 -48.49
CA ASP A 76 18.51 13.37 -47.50
C ASP A 76 18.17 12.71 -46.16
N GLN A 77 17.64 11.48 -46.17
CA GLN A 77 17.29 10.70 -44.97
C GLN A 77 18.50 10.07 -44.26
N LEU A 78 19.68 10.05 -44.88
CA LEU A 78 20.91 9.42 -44.36
C LEU A 78 21.94 10.44 -43.87
N THR A 79 21.75 11.71 -44.19
CA THR A 79 22.75 12.77 -43.93
C THR A 79 22.95 13.08 -42.45
N ASN A 80 21.89 13.05 -41.63
CA ASN A 80 21.97 13.34 -40.20
C ASN A 80 22.44 12.11 -39.40
N VAL A 81 23.75 12.07 -39.14
CA VAL A 81 24.42 11.01 -38.35
C VAL A 81 24.69 11.42 -36.90
N GLN A 82 24.18 12.57 -36.47
CA GLN A 82 24.24 13.03 -35.08
C GLN A 82 22.85 12.94 -34.44
N CYS A 83 22.12 11.88 -34.80
CA CYS A 83 20.78 11.64 -34.29
C CYS A 83 20.84 10.53 -33.24
N SER A 84 20.65 10.92 -31.99
CA SER A 84 20.63 9.99 -30.87
C SER A 84 19.55 10.40 -29.88
N LEU A 85 18.93 9.40 -29.27
CA LEU A 85 17.90 9.60 -28.26
C LEU A 85 18.41 9.11 -26.91
N SER A 86 18.55 10.03 -25.96
CA SER A 86 19.08 9.74 -24.62
C SER A 86 18.19 8.79 -23.79
N THR A 87 16.90 8.72 -24.08
CA THR A 87 15.94 7.82 -23.40
C THR A 87 15.90 6.40 -23.98
N SER A 88 16.66 6.12 -25.05
CA SER A 88 16.65 4.79 -25.70
C SER A 88 17.02 3.66 -24.74
N LEU A 89 18.05 3.87 -23.91
CA LEU A 89 18.50 2.89 -22.92
C LEU A 89 17.37 2.55 -21.93
N SER A 90 16.69 3.56 -21.38
CA SER A 90 15.63 3.32 -20.39
C SER A 90 14.41 2.64 -21.02
N VAL A 91 14.04 2.98 -22.26
CA VAL A 91 12.95 2.31 -22.98
C VAL A 91 13.27 0.83 -23.21
N VAL A 92 14.48 0.50 -23.66
CA VAL A 92 14.86 -0.90 -23.93
C VAL A 92 15.06 -1.68 -22.63
N ALA A 93 15.78 -1.13 -21.65
CA ALA A 93 16.00 -1.74 -20.34
C ALA A 93 14.67 -2.05 -19.64
N SER A 94 13.73 -1.09 -19.62
CA SER A 94 12.40 -1.29 -19.01
C SER A 94 11.60 -2.43 -19.64
N ARG A 95 11.82 -2.70 -20.93
CA ARG A 95 11.10 -3.72 -21.66
C ARG A 95 11.81 -5.08 -21.63
N CYS A 96 13.13 -5.11 -21.49
CA CYS A 96 13.94 -6.29 -21.74
C CYS A 96 14.75 -6.81 -20.54
N ASP A 97 15.10 -5.99 -19.56
CA ASP A 97 15.91 -6.44 -18.43
C ASP A 97 15.21 -7.54 -17.63
N GLY A 98 15.98 -8.53 -17.19
CA GLY A 98 15.50 -9.66 -16.38
C GLY A 98 14.70 -10.71 -17.17
N LYS A 99 14.49 -10.53 -18.48
CA LYS A 99 13.81 -11.52 -19.33
C LYS A 99 14.81 -12.44 -20.02
N ALA A 100 14.41 -13.68 -20.29
CA ALA A 100 15.19 -14.56 -21.16
C ALA A 100 15.03 -14.16 -22.65
N ASN A 101 13.85 -13.64 -23.02
CA ASN A 101 13.53 -13.20 -24.38
C ASN A 101 12.78 -11.87 -24.34
N CYS A 102 13.12 -10.94 -25.24
CA CYS A 102 12.47 -9.65 -25.37
C CYS A 102 12.31 -9.24 -26.83
N SER A 103 11.17 -8.64 -27.17
CA SER A 103 10.92 -8.04 -28.48
C SER A 103 10.47 -6.57 -28.36
N ILE A 104 11.05 -5.71 -29.19
CA ILE A 104 10.74 -4.27 -29.23
C ILE A 104 10.71 -3.77 -30.67
N VAL A 105 9.67 -3.01 -31.03
CA VAL A 105 9.54 -2.41 -32.36
C VAL A 105 10.32 -1.09 -32.38
N ALA A 106 11.18 -0.91 -33.38
CA ALA A 106 12.00 0.28 -33.58
C ALA A 106 11.18 1.40 -34.26
N GLU A 107 10.22 1.99 -33.54
CA GLU A 107 9.30 3.00 -34.09
C GLU A 107 9.15 4.23 -33.18
N ASN A 108 8.73 5.35 -33.78
CA ASN A 108 8.52 6.61 -33.06
C ASN A 108 7.47 6.52 -31.95
N ALA A 109 6.52 5.58 -32.05
CA ALA A 109 5.55 5.33 -30.98
C ALA A 109 6.21 4.76 -29.71
N ALA A 110 7.28 3.98 -29.86
CA ALA A 110 8.03 3.40 -28.75
C ALA A 110 9.13 4.33 -28.22
N PHE A 111 9.73 5.16 -29.09
CA PHE A 111 10.94 5.91 -28.75
C PHE A 111 10.82 7.43 -28.89
N THR A 112 9.69 8.02 -29.28
CA THR A 112 9.62 9.42 -29.77
C THR A 112 10.56 9.68 -30.95
N ASP A 113 10.30 10.69 -31.78
CA ASP A 113 11.16 10.97 -32.94
C ASP A 113 12.29 11.94 -32.57
N PRO A 114 13.56 11.48 -32.44
CA PRO A 114 14.68 12.36 -32.12
C PRO A 114 15.12 13.25 -33.29
N CYS A 115 14.78 12.91 -34.54
CA CYS A 115 15.26 13.62 -35.72
C CYS A 115 14.30 13.42 -36.91
N GLY A 116 13.24 14.23 -36.95
CA GLY A 116 12.25 14.20 -38.03
C GLY A 116 12.87 14.28 -39.43
N GLY A 117 12.43 13.41 -40.34
CA GLY A 117 12.95 13.32 -41.72
C GLY A 117 14.23 12.49 -41.87
N THR A 118 14.86 12.04 -40.78
CA THR A 118 15.98 11.10 -40.82
C THR A 118 15.47 9.68 -40.62
N TYR A 119 15.91 8.75 -41.47
CA TYR A 119 15.55 7.33 -41.31
C TYR A 119 16.40 6.70 -40.21
N LYS A 120 15.78 6.14 -39.17
CA LYS A 120 16.47 5.72 -37.93
C LYS A 120 16.70 4.20 -37.88
N TYR A 121 17.48 3.79 -36.90
CA TYR A 121 17.64 2.40 -36.47
C TYR A 121 17.84 2.36 -34.95
N LEU A 122 17.44 1.24 -34.35
CA LEU A 122 17.70 0.91 -32.96
C LEU A 122 18.96 0.06 -32.87
N THR A 123 19.96 0.52 -32.13
CA THR A 123 21.11 -0.28 -31.70
C THR A 123 20.95 -0.61 -30.22
N VAL A 124 21.13 -1.87 -29.83
CA VAL A 124 21.08 -2.32 -28.43
C VAL A 124 22.29 -3.18 -28.13
N SER A 125 23.04 -2.88 -27.07
CA SER A 125 24.02 -3.81 -26.50
C SER A 125 23.53 -4.39 -25.18
N TYR A 126 23.68 -5.70 -24.99
CA TYR A 126 23.22 -6.41 -23.80
C TYR A 126 24.10 -7.62 -23.48
N GLU A 127 24.08 -8.06 -22.23
CA GLU A 127 24.72 -9.30 -21.79
C GLU A 127 23.69 -10.27 -21.20
N CYS A 128 24.04 -11.56 -21.17
CA CYS A 128 23.25 -12.59 -20.52
C CYS A 128 23.88 -12.91 -19.16
N VAL A 129 23.19 -12.58 -18.08
CA VAL A 129 23.66 -12.81 -16.70
C VAL A 129 22.87 -13.94 -16.06
N ALA A 130 23.55 -14.80 -15.30
CA ALA A 130 22.90 -15.87 -14.54
C ALA A 130 21.81 -15.26 -13.62
N PRO A 131 20.67 -15.95 -13.41
CA PRO A 131 19.66 -15.48 -12.48
C PRO A 131 20.29 -15.43 -11.09
N PRO A 132 20.17 -14.34 -10.32
CA PRO A 132 20.71 -14.29 -8.97
C PRO A 132 20.09 -15.41 -8.12
N PRO A 133 20.85 -16.11 -7.26
CA PRO A 133 20.31 -17.15 -6.42
C PRO A 133 19.19 -16.61 -5.52
N PRO A 134 18.16 -17.42 -5.20
CA PRO A 134 17.06 -16.98 -4.34
C PRO A 134 17.61 -16.57 -2.97
N ALA A 135 17.47 -15.29 -2.64
CA ALA A 135 17.93 -14.74 -1.38
C ALA A 135 17.04 -15.25 -0.22
N PRO A 136 17.61 -15.59 0.95
CA PRO A 136 16.84 -15.89 2.14
C PRO A 136 16.21 -14.61 2.73
N LEU A 137 14.92 -14.68 3.08
CA LEU A 137 14.16 -13.79 3.99
C LEU A 137 14.54 -12.28 3.97
N GLU A 138 13.97 -11.58 2.97
CA GLU A 138 13.65 -10.13 2.85
C GLU A 138 14.34 -9.12 3.81
N PRO A 139 15.38 -8.39 3.36
CA PRO A 139 15.62 -7.04 3.83
C PRO A 139 14.70 -6.06 3.09
N SER A 140 14.02 -5.19 3.82
CA SER A 140 13.37 -4.01 3.24
C SER A 140 14.39 -3.22 2.39
N LEU A 141 14.09 -3.00 1.11
CA LEU A 141 14.94 -2.24 0.20
C LEU A 141 14.71 -0.73 0.45
N ALA A 142 15.76 -0.03 0.86
CA ALA A 142 15.74 1.42 1.07
C ALA A 142 16.48 2.14 -0.08
N VAL A 143 15.79 3.04 -0.79
CA VAL A 143 16.33 3.85 -1.87
C VAL A 143 16.36 5.30 -1.44
N VAL A 144 17.45 6.00 -1.75
CA VAL A 144 17.60 7.44 -1.54
C VAL A 144 17.84 8.12 -2.89
N THR A 145 17.12 9.20 -3.14
CA THR A 145 17.20 9.95 -4.41
C THR A 145 17.20 11.44 -4.11
N CYS A 146 18.21 12.15 -4.58
CA CYS A 146 18.32 13.59 -4.34
C CYS A 146 17.25 14.39 -5.10
N GLU A 147 16.92 15.58 -4.61
CA GLU A 147 15.97 16.48 -5.28
C GLU A 147 16.33 16.70 -6.76
N SER A 148 15.30 16.68 -7.61
CA SER A 148 15.37 16.73 -9.09
C SER A 148 15.96 15.49 -9.78
N GLN A 149 16.22 14.39 -9.05
CA GLN A 149 16.58 13.10 -9.63
C GLN A 149 15.40 12.13 -9.62
N THR A 150 15.51 11.05 -10.41
CA THR A 150 14.46 10.02 -10.52
C THR A 150 14.81 8.81 -9.66
N ALA A 151 13.90 8.46 -8.74
CA ALA A 151 13.96 7.24 -7.95
C ALA A 151 13.46 6.08 -8.81
N PHE A 152 14.20 4.97 -8.82
CA PHE A 152 13.81 3.73 -9.50
C PHE A 152 13.61 2.63 -8.47
N LEU A 153 12.39 2.09 -8.43
CA LEU A 153 12.06 0.91 -7.62
C LEU A 153 11.81 -0.25 -8.57
N SER A 154 12.35 -1.42 -8.24
CA SER A 154 12.13 -2.64 -8.99
C SER A 154 12.12 -3.87 -8.10
N CYS A 155 11.33 -4.85 -8.50
CA CYS A 155 11.29 -6.18 -7.92
C CYS A 155 11.68 -7.20 -8.99
N VAL A 156 12.67 -8.04 -8.69
CA VAL A 156 13.06 -9.16 -9.57
C VAL A 156 11.97 -10.23 -9.57
N GLN A 157 11.34 -10.46 -8.41
CA GLN A 157 10.19 -11.35 -8.23
C GLN A 157 9.13 -10.65 -7.39
N GLY A 158 7.87 -10.75 -7.82
CA GLY A 158 6.76 -10.10 -7.13
C GLY A 158 6.49 -8.67 -7.57
N VAL A 159 5.73 -7.96 -6.75
CA VAL A 159 5.33 -6.57 -6.97
C VAL A 159 5.79 -5.70 -5.81
N ILE A 160 6.05 -4.43 -6.11
CA ILE A 160 6.46 -3.43 -5.13
C ILE A 160 5.33 -3.23 -4.12
N LYS A 161 5.69 -3.27 -2.84
CA LYS A 161 4.87 -2.76 -1.75
C LYS A 161 5.67 -1.72 -0.96
N VAL A 162 5.26 -0.47 -1.05
CA VAL A 162 5.90 0.64 -0.34
C VAL A 162 5.55 0.54 1.14
N LEU A 163 6.57 0.64 2.00
CA LEU A 163 6.46 0.55 3.46
C LEU A 163 6.56 1.94 4.09
N SER A 164 7.49 2.77 3.63
CA SER A 164 7.63 4.16 4.04
C SER A 164 8.18 5.01 2.90
N ALA A 165 7.85 6.30 2.88
CA ALA A 165 8.53 7.25 2.03
C ALA A 165 8.57 8.64 2.68
N ASN A 166 9.64 9.39 2.45
CA ASN A 166 9.80 10.77 2.90
C ASN A 166 10.52 11.59 1.83
N TYR A 167 9.87 12.63 1.31
CA TYR A 167 10.51 13.67 0.51
C TYR A 167 10.80 14.85 1.44
N GLY A 168 12.06 15.05 1.78
CA GLY A 168 12.47 16.00 2.81
C GLY A 168 13.97 15.91 3.11
N ARG A 169 14.35 16.15 4.36
CA ARG A 169 15.73 15.98 4.85
C ARG A 169 15.69 15.57 6.32
N THR A 170 16.29 14.41 6.61
CA THR A 170 16.40 13.83 7.96
C THR A 170 17.83 13.81 8.50
N ASP A 171 18.82 14.16 7.67
CA ASP A 171 20.22 14.22 8.04
C ASP A 171 21.02 15.21 7.15
N SER A 172 22.19 15.63 7.62
CA SER A 172 23.02 16.64 6.96
C SER A 172 24.01 16.08 5.93
N LYS A 173 24.13 14.75 5.82
CA LYS A 173 25.16 14.08 4.99
C LYS A 173 24.59 13.58 3.66
N THR A 174 23.35 13.13 3.66
CA THR A 174 22.66 12.62 2.47
C THR A 174 22.46 13.75 1.46
N CYS A 175 22.85 13.50 0.21
CA CYS A 175 22.74 14.46 -0.89
C CYS A 175 23.38 15.83 -0.58
N SER A 176 24.57 15.84 0.04
CA SER A 176 25.27 17.04 0.54
C SER A 176 26.38 17.57 -0.35
N THR A 177 26.86 16.78 -1.33
CA THR A 177 28.02 17.13 -2.15
C THR A 177 27.80 18.43 -2.92
N GLY A 178 28.67 19.42 -2.68
CA GLY A 178 28.64 20.72 -3.38
C GLY A 178 27.52 21.66 -2.93
N ARG A 179 26.86 21.40 -1.80
CA ARG A 179 25.75 22.20 -1.29
C ARG A 179 26.18 23.11 -0.12
N PRO A 180 25.65 24.34 -0.02
CA PRO A 180 25.97 25.24 1.07
C PRO A 180 25.27 24.82 2.38
N ASP A 181 25.89 25.10 3.53
CA ASP A 181 25.45 24.62 4.85
C ASP A 181 24.02 25.05 5.23
N ASN A 182 23.59 26.22 4.77
CA ASN A 182 22.23 26.72 4.99
C ASN A 182 21.17 25.80 4.37
N GLU A 183 21.44 25.17 3.22
CA GLU A 183 20.54 24.20 2.56
C GLU A 183 20.51 22.81 3.25
N LEU A 184 21.50 22.50 4.11
CA LEU A 184 21.69 21.20 4.75
C LEU A 184 21.31 21.18 6.25
N SER A 185 21.16 22.34 6.86
CA SER A 185 20.96 22.52 8.31
C SER A 185 19.61 22.00 8.83
N ASN A 186 18.55 22.07 8.02
CA ASN A 186 17.21 21.63 8.40
C ASN A 186 17.04 20.11 8.21
N VAL A 187 17.38 19.35 9.23
CA VAL A 187 17.29 17.89 9.27
C VAL A 187 16.00 17.36 9.90
N GLN A 188 15.02 18.23 10.15
CA GLN A 188 13.68 17.87 10.64
C GLN A 188 12.63 18.16 9.57
N CYS A 189 13.01 18.00 8.30
CA CYS A 189 12.13 18.23 7.18
C CYS A 189 11.51 16.91 6.71
N THR A 190 10.21 16.76 6.96
CA THR A 190 9.45 15.58 6.55
C THR A 190 8.16 15.98 5.86
N GLN A 191 7.69 15.12 4.96
CA GLN A 191 6.43 15.32 4.25
C GLN A 191 5.48 14.14 4.46
N SER A 192 4.33 14.42 5.07
CA SER A 192 3.36 13.39 5.50
C SER A 192 2.68 12.68 4.32
N THR A 193 2.58 13.35 3.17
CA THR A 193 1.94 12.79 1.96
C THR A 193 2.87 11.91 1.13
N SER A 194 4.19 11.90 1.41
CA SER A 194 5.18 11.18 0.60
C SER A 194 4.87 9.70 0.44
N LEU A 195 4.44 9.02 1.52
CA LEU A 195 4.03 7.62 1.46
C LEU A 195 2.89 7.39 0.46
N SER A 196 1.83 8.20 0.53
CA SER A 196 0.66 8.05 -0.35
C SER A 196 0.98 8.35 -1.83
N VAL A 197 1.85 9.33 -2.09
CA VAL A 197 2.29 9.68 -3.45
C VAL A 197 3.14 8.56 -4.05
N VAL A 198 4.07 7.99 -3.28
CA VAL A 198 4.90 6.87 -3.77
C VAL A 198 4.07 5.60 -3.90
N ALA A 199 3.24 5.26 -2.91
CA ALA A 199 2.39 4.07 -2.94
C ALA A 199 1.40 4.11 -4.11
N SER A 200 0.71 5.23 -4.35
CA SER A 200 -0.22 5.36 -5.48
C SER A 200 0.44 5.19 -6.85
N ARG A 201 1.73 5.54 -6.96
CA ARG A 201 2.50 5.42 -8.20
C ARG A 201 3.19 4.06 -8.36
N CYS A 202 3.58 3.40 -7.28
CA CYS A 202 4.46 2.22 -7.31
C CYS A 202 3.85 0.91 -6.78
N ASP A 203 2.87 0.93 -5.88
CA ASP A 203 2.30 -0.31 -5.33
C ASP A 203 1.72 -1.19 -6.44
N GLY A 204 2.00 -2.50 -6.37
CA GLY A 204 1.48 -3.48 -7.32
C GLY A 204 2.20 -3.53 -8.67
N LYS A 205 3.24 -2.70 -8.89
CA LYS A 205 4.05 -2.74 -10.11
C LYS A 205 5.32 -3.55 -9.90
N ILE A 206 5.85 -4.13 -10.98
CA ILE A 206 7.16 -4.79 -10.98
C ILE A 206 8.29 -3.75 -10.96
N SER A 207 8.08 -2.61 -11.62
CA SER A 207 8.99 -1.46 -11.61
C SER A 207 8.23 -0.14 -11.58
N CYS A 208 8.85 0.88 -11.00
CA CYS A 208 8.28 2.21 -10.85
C CYS A 208 9.38 3.27 -10.88
N SER A 209 9.08 4.43 -11.50
CA SER A 209 9.95 5.60 -11.46
C SER A 209 9.21 6.83 -10.93
N ILE A 210 9.86 7.61 -10.07
CA ILE A 210 9.30 8.85 -9.51
C ILE A 210 10.38 9.92 -9.45
N VAL A 211 10.08 11.11 -9.99
CA VAL A 211 10.96 12.28 -9.85
C VAL A 211 10.81 12.87 -8.44
N ALA A 212 11.92 13.07 -7.74
CA ALA A 212 11.98 13.67 -6.41
C ALA A 212 11.89 15.20 -6.48
N GLU A 213 10.71 15.73 -6.79
CA GLU A 213 10.48 17.16 -7.02
C GLU A 213 9.27 17.73 -6.26
N ASN A 214 9.29 19.05 -6.03
CA ASN A 214 8.20 19.78 -5.37
C ASN A 214 6.87 19.64 -6.10
N ALA A 215 6.87 19.48 -7.43
CA ALA A 215 5.64 19.26 -8.20
C ALA A 215 4.95 17.93 -7.85
N ALA A 216 5.73 16.91 -7.47
CA ALA A 216 5.20 15.60 -7.11
C ALA A 216 4.80 15.49 -5.62
N PHE A 217 5.52 16.18 -4.72
CA PHE A 217 5.40 15.98 -3.28
C PHE A 217 5.01 17.23 -2.47
N MET A 218 4.88 18.39 -3.13
CA MET A 218 4.87 19.73 -2.52
C MET A 218 6.19 20.04 -1.81
N ASP A 219 6.45 21.31 -1.49
CA ASP A 219 7.67 21.71 -0.78
C ASP A 219 7.42 21.74 0.74
N PRO A 220 7.92 20.76 1.52
CA PRO A 220 7.75 20.74 2.97
C PRO A 220 8.64 21.73 3.72
N CYS A 221 9.74 22.20 3.11
CA CYS A 221 10.73 23.04 3.77
C CYS A 221 11.49 23.91 2.75
N GLY A 222 10.86 25.02 2.34
CA GLY A 222 11.45 25.96 1.39
C GLY A 222 12.85 26.42 1.80
N GLY A 223 13.78 26.39 0.85
CA GLY A 223 15.20 26.74 1.06
C GLY A 223 16.08 25.63 1.64
N THR A 224 15.51 24.44 1.91
CA THR A 224 16.27 23.24 2.27
C THR A 224 16.37 22.31 1.05
N TYR A 225 17.57 21.81 0.75
CA TYR A 225 17.76 20.84 -0.32
C TYR A 225 17.27 19.47 0.13
N LYS A 226 16.34 18.86 -0.60
CA LYS A 226 15.64 17.65 -0.16
C LYS A 226 16.17 16.39 -0.84
N TYR A 227 15.72 15.24 -0.35
CA TYR A 227 15.85 13.95 -0.99
C TYR A 227 14.62 13.10 -0.67
N LEU A 228 14.29 12.20 -1.59
CA LEU A 228 13.28 11.17 -1.42
C LEU A 228 13.95 9.91 -0.85
N THR A 229 13.52 9.49 0.33
CA THR A 229 13.81 8.16 0.89
C THR A 229 12.59 7.29 0.71
N VAL A 230 12.73 6.09 0.15
CA VAL A 230 11.65 5.11 0.03
C VAL A 230 12.11 3.77 0.57
N SER A 231 11.34 3.18 1.50
CA SER A 231 11.49 1.77 1.83
C SER A 231 10.35 0.97 1.21
N TYR A 232 10.69 -0.12 0.56
CA TYR A 232 9.72 -1.03 -0.05
C TYR A 232 10.16 -2.48 0.13
N LYS A 233 9.23 -3.39 -0.09
CA LYS A 233 9.50 -4.82 -0.18
C LYS A 233 8.89 -5.40 -1.44
N CYS A 234 9.37 -6.55 -1.84
CA CYS A 234 8.83 -7.29 -2.96
C CYS A 234 7.91 -8.36 -2.41
N VAL A 235 6.60 -8.15 -2.56
CA VAL A 235 5.63 -9.16 -2.16
C VAL A 235 5.28 -10.01 -3.34
N ALA A 236 4.95 -11.29 -3.10
CA ALA A 236 4.25 -12.08 -4.10
C ALA A 236 3.09 -11.22 -4.65
N PRO A 237 2.87 -11.20 -5.97
CA PRO A 237 1.70 -10.54 -6.50
C PRO A 237 0.51 -11.10 -5.71
N PRO A 238 -0.46 -10.27 -5.27
CA PRO A 238 -1.66 -10.82 -4.68
C PRO A 238 -2.14 -11.96 -5.57
N PRO A 239 -2.56 -13.11 -4.99
CA PRO A 239 -2.98 -14.26 -5.79
C PRO A 239 -3.90 -13.71 -6.87
N PRO A 240 -3.77 -14.16 -8.13
CA PRO A 240 -4.64 -13.67 -9.19
C PRO A 240 -6.05 -13.74 -8.61
N SER A 241 -6.66 -12.56 -8.42
CA SER A 241 -8.12 -12.52 -8.34
C SER A 241 -8.51 -13.32 -9.56
N PRO A 242 -9.22 -14.45 -9.39
CA PRO A 242 -9.22 -15.55 -10.33
C PRO A 242 -9.30 -14.97 -11.74
N SER A 243 -8.22 -15.14 -12.52
CA SER A 243 -8.17 -14.72 -13.92
C SER A 243 -9.45 -15.23 -14.58
N PRO A 244 -10.06 -14.42 -15.46
CA PRO A 244 -11.49 -14.48 -15.74
C PRO A 244 -11.89 -15.89 -16.17
N SER A 245 -12.41 -16.66 -15.21
CA SER A 245 -13.48 -17.62 -15.50
C SER A 245 -14.58 -16.80 -16.18
N PRO A 246 -15.22 -17.36 -17.21
CA PRO A 246 -15.77 -16.63 -18.35
C PRO A 246 -16.39 -15.33 -17.88
N VAL A 247 -15.92 -14.22 -18.45
CA VAL A 247 -16.52 -12.88 -18.33
C VAL A 247 -18.02 -13.08 -18.05
N PRO A 248 -18.58 -12.56 -16.93
CA PRO A 248 -20.02 -12.37 -16.88
C PRO A 248 -20.29 -11.44 -18.05
N SER A 249 -20.71 -12.02 -19.18
CA SER A 249 -20.67 -11.44 -20.51
C SER A 249 -20.95 -9.96 -20.43
N GLU A 250 -19.97 -9.10 -20.70
CA GLU A 250 -20.28 -7.68 -20.82
C GLU A 250 -21.24 -7.58 -21.99
N LYS A 251 -22.51 -7.33 -21.67
CA LYS A 251 -23.58 -7.26 -22.64
C LYS A 251 -23.64 -5.81 -23.11
N ALA A 252 -23.52 -5.62 -24.42
CA ALA A 252 -23.75 -4.33 -25.06
C ALA A 252 -25.10 -4.37 -25.78
N VAL A 253 -25.93 -3.36 -25.53
CA VAL A 253 -27.23 -3.19 -26.20
C VAL A 253 -27.24 -1.85 -26.91
N VAL A 254 -27.69 -1.86 -28.16
CA VAL A 254 -27.95 -0.67 -28.96
C VAL A 254 -29.45 -0.59 -29.21
N THR A 255 -30.04 0.57 -28.97
CA THR A 255 -31.48 0.81 -29.17
C THR A 255 -31.67 2.14 -29.88
N CYS A 256 -32.30 2.12 -31.06
CA CYS A 256 -32.54 3.35 -31.81
C CYS A 256 -33.57 4.26 -31.10
N GLU A 257 -33.52 5.56 -31.37
CA GLU A 257 -34.46 6.53 -30.80
C GLU A 257 -35.93 6.12 -31.08
N SER A 258 -36.75 6.22 -30.02
CA SER A 258 -38.14 5.77 -29.93
C SER A 258 -38.36 4.25 -29.88
N GLN A 259 -37.32 3.43 -29.75
CA GLN A 259 -37.44 2.00 -29.50
C GLN A 259 -37.27 1.64 -28.01
N THR A 260 -37.71 0.43 -27.63
CA THR A 260 -37.60 -0.05 -26.25
C THR A 260 -36.25 -0.73 -26.01
N ALA A 261 -35.45 -0.15 -25.12
CA ALA A 261 -34.23 -0.76 -24.61
C ALA A 261 -34.61 -1.84 -23.59
N SER A 262 -34.02 -3.03 -23.71
CA SER A 262 -34.28 -4.16 -22.80
C SER A 262 -32.96 -4.75 -22.32
N LEU A 263 -32.73 -4.73 -21.01
CA LEU A 263 -31.58 -5.34 -20.33
C LEU A 263 -32.07 -6.51 -19.49
N SER A 264 -31.33 -7.63 -19.50
CA SER A 264 -31.69 -8.82 -18.72
C SER A 264 -30.48 -9.66 -18.32
N CYS A 265 -30.56 -10.18 -17.11
CA CYS A 265 -29.62 -11.12 -16.53
C CYS A 265 -30.34 -12.42 -16.20
N ASP A 266 -29.88 -13.53 -16.78
CA ASP A 266 -30.41 -14.86 -16.50
C ASP A 266 -30.04 -15.30 -15.08
N GLN A 267 -28.89 -14.83 -14.58
CA GLN A 267 -28.44 -14.97 -13.20
C GLN A 267 -27.84 -13.65 -12.69
N GLY A 268 -28.22 -13.25 -11.48
CA GLY A 268 -27.73 -12.03 -10.83
C GLY A 268 -28.54 -10.77 -11.15
N THR A 269 -27.94 -9.62 -10.90
CA THR A 269 -28.54 -8.30 -11.09
C THR A 269 -27.72 -7.46 -12.06
N ILE A 270 -28.39 -6.59 -12.80
CA ILE A 270 -27.79 -5.68 -13.77
C ILE A 270 -26.91 -4.69 -13.02
N LYS A 271 -25.68 -4.50 -13.52
CA LYS A 271 -24.81 -3.37 -13.19
C LYS A 271 -24.40 -2.67 -14.47
N VAL A 272 -24.88 -1.45 -14.66
CA VAL A 272 -24.55 -0.60 -15.81
C VAL A 272 -23.11 -0.10 -15.66
N LEU A 273 -22.34 -0.21 -16.72
CA LEU A 273 -20.93 0.18 -16.80
C LEU A 273 -20.76 1.47 -17.60
N SER A 274 -21.47 1.57 -18.73
CA SER A 274 -21.50 2.77 -19.57
C SER A 274 -22.85 2.92 -20.25
N ALA A 275 -23.25 4.15 -20.56
CA ALA A 275 -24.37 4.40 -21.45
C ALA A 275 -24.18 5.74 -22.20
N ASN A 276 -24.68 5.81 -23.43
CA ASN A 276 -24.74 7.05 -24.21
C ASN A 276 -26.02 7.12 -25.04
N TYR A 277 -26.87 8.11 -24.78
CA TYR A 277 -27.95 8.51 -25.67
C TYR A 277 -27.47 9.63 -26.57
N GLY A 278 -27.35 9.37 -27.87
CA GLY A 278 -26.75 10.31 -28.82
C GLY A 278 -26.44 9.64 -30.17
N ARG A 279 -25.36 10.06 -30.82
CA ARG A 279 -24.83 9.44 -32.03
C ARG A 279 -23.31 9.60 -32.06
N THR A 280 -22.60 8.49 -32.17
CA THR A 280 -21.13 8.40 -32.23
C THR A 280 -20.61 7.94 -33.59
N ASP A 281 -21.50 7.49 -34.48
CA ASP A 281 -21.16 7.01 -35.82
C ASP A 281 -22.34 7.17 -36.82
N ARG A 282 -22.05 7.08 -38.12
CA ARG A 282 -23.04 7.26 -39.20
C ARG A 282 -23.83 5.99 -39.54
N GLN A 283 -23.40 4.82 -39.08
CA GLN A 283 -23.90 3.52 -39.53
C GLN A 283 -25.00 2.98 -38.61
N THR A 284 -24.83 3.14 -37.30
CA THR A 284 -25.77 2.68 -36.30
C THR A 284 -27.11 3.39 -36.44
N CYS A 285 -28.19 2.61 -36.52
CA CYS A 285 -29.56 3.11 -36.68
C CYS A 285 -29.74 4.06 -37.90
N SER A 286 -29.11 3.75 -39.04
CA SER A 286 -29.08 4.60 -40.23
C SER A 286 -30.11 4.24 -41.32
N THR A 287 -30.67 3.04 -41.30
CA THR A 287 -31.56 2.54 -42.36
C THR A 287 -32.79 3.44 -42.54
N GLY A 288 -32.97 3.97 -43.76
CA GLY A 288 -34.11 4.82 -44.13
C GLY A 288 -34.07 6.23 -43.53
N ARG A 289 -32.93 6.68 -43.00
CA ARG A 289 -32.77 8.02 -42.41
C ARG A 289 -32.16 9.01 -43.41
N PRO A 290 -32.68 10.25 -43.48
CA PRO A 290 -32.05 11.34 -44.24
C PRO A 290 -30.61 11.63 -43.77
N ASP A 291 -29.74 12.01 -44.71
CA ASP A 291 -28.31 12.21 -44.46
C ASP A 291 -28.03 13.30 -43.42
N ASP A 292 -28.82 14.38 -43.41
CA ASP A 292 -28.74 15.47 -42.44
C ASP A 292 -28.85 14.97 -40.99
N GLN A 293 -29.69 13.95 -40.74
CA GLN A 293 -29.88 13.35 -39.41
C GLN A 293 -28.72 12.45 -38.95
N LEU A 294 -27.79 12.08 -39.84
CA LEU A 294 -26.67 11.16 -39.58
C LEU A 294 -25.31 11.86 -39.47
N THR A 295 -25.22 13.14 -39.80
CA THR A 295 -23.94 13.87 -39.90
C THR A 295 -23.29 14.17 -38.54
N ASN A 296 -24.08 14.49 -37.52
CA ASN A 296 -23.56 14.80 -36.18
C ASN A 296 -23.22 13.53 -35.40
N VAL A 297 -21.95 13.10 -35.49
CA VAL A 297 -21.40 11.94 -34.78
C VAL A 297 -20.64 12.30 -33.49
N GLN A 298 -20.66 13.58 -33.10
CA GLN A 298 -20.11 14.06 -31.84
C GLN A 298 -21.26 14.40 -30.88
N CYS A 299 -22.30 13.58 -30.90
CA CYS A 299 -23.48 13.75 -30.07
C CYS A 299 -23.47 12.72 -28.94
N SER A 300 -23.27 13.20 -27.71
CA SER A 300 -23.26 12.36 -26.51
C SER A 300 -23.89 13.10 -25.34
N LEU A 301 -24.64 12.37 -24.53
CA LEU A 301 -25.26 12.91 -23.33
C LEU A 301 -24.57 12.36 -22.07
N SER A 302 -23.92 13.24 -21.31
CA SER A 302 -23.14 12.86 -20.11
C SER A 302 -23.98 12.24 -18.99
N THR A 303 -25.28 12.55 -18.92
CA THR A 303 -26.21 11.98 -17.92
C THR A 303 -26.78 10.63 -18.30
N SER A 304 -26.45 10.08 -19.49
CA SER A 304 -26.99 8.81 -19.96
C SER A 304 -26.72 7.66 -18.98
N LEU A 305 -25.51 7.60 -18.40
CA LEU A 305 -25.14 6.58 -17.42
C LEU A 305 -26.02 6.63 -16.18
N SER A 306 -26.24 7.81 -15.58
CA SER A 306 -27.04 7.93 -14.36
C SER A 306 -28.52 7.64 -14.62
N VAL A 307 -29.06 8.04 -15.78
CA VAL A 307 -30.44 7.72 -16.16
C VAL A 307 -30.63 6.21 -16.32
N VAL A 308 -29.73 5.51 -17.02
CA VAL A 308 -29.86 4.05 -17.20
C VAL A 308 -29.57 3.30 -15.91
N ALA A 309 -28.53 3.68 -15.15
CA ALA A 309 -28.20 3.07 -13.87
C ALA A 309 -29.35 3.22 -12.86
N SER A 310 -29.95 4.41 -12.73
CA SER A 310 -31.09 4.61 -11.82
C SER A 310 -32.31 3.75 -12.16
N ARG A 311 -32.49 3.41 -13.43
CA ARG A 311 -33.61 2.58 -13.90
C ARG A 311 -33.32 1.09 -13.79
N CYS A 312 -32.06 0.67 -13.97
CA CYS A 312 -31.72 -0.74 -14.20
C CYS A 312 -30.76 -1.38 -13.19
N ASP A 313 -29.93 -0.62 -12.47
CA ASP A 313 -29.00 -1.20 -11.49
C ASP A 313 -29.76 -1.99 -10.41
N GLY A 314 -29.25 -3.17 -10.07
CA GLY A 314 -29.82 -4.03 -9.03
C GLY A 314 -31.06 -4.84 -9.45
N LYS A 315 -31.57 -4.66 -10.67
CA LYS A 315 -32.70 -5.45 -11.19
C LYS A 315 -32.24 -6.67 -11.99
N THR A 316 -33.04 -7.72 -12.06
CA THR A 316 -32.79 -8.88 -12.93
C THR A 316 -33.12 -8.57 -14.40
N SER A 317 -34.12 -7.73 -14.63
CA SER A 317 -34.48 -7.21 -15.96
C SER A 317 -34.99 -5.77 -15.86
N CYS A 318 -34.76 -4.99 -16.91
CA CYS A 318 -35.13 -3.59 -17.02
C CYS A 318 -35.51 -3.26 -18.47
N SER A 319 -36.64 -2.59 -18.69
CA SER A 319 -37.03 -2.10 -20.02
C SER A 319 -37.56 -0.67 -19.98
N PHE A 320 -37.23 0.14 -20.98
CA PHE A 320 -37.68 1.53 -21.11
C PHE A 320 -37.48 2.06 -22.54
N ILE A 321 -38.19 3.12 -22.92
CA ILE A 321 -38.08 3.73 -24.26
C ILE A 321 -36.87 4.66 -24.32
N ALA A 322 -36.07 4.56 -25.38
CA ALA A 322 -34.95 5.45 -25.67
C ALA A 322 -35.43 6.73 -26.38
N GLU A 323 -35.94 7.69 -25.62
CA GLU A 323 -36.55 8.92 -26.13
C GLU A 323 -36.11 10.19 -25.40
N ASN A 324 -36.34 11.35 -26.02
CA ASN A 324 -35.96 12.66 -25.48
C ASN A 324 -36.63 12.99 -24.13
N ALA A 325 -37.80 12.40 -23.84
CA ALA A 325 -38.47 12.54 -22.55
C ALA A 325 -37.72 11.82 -21.41
N ALA A 326 -37.01 10.74 -21.72
CA ALA A 326 -36.18 10.00 -20.77
C ALA A 326 -34.74 10.54 -20.70
N PHE A 327 -34.22 11.02 -21.83
CA PHE A 327 -32.86 11.50 -22.01
C PHE A 327 -32.94 12.83 -22.76
N THR A 328 -32.96 13.96 -22.05
CA THR A 328 -33.01 15.31 -22.63
C THR A 328 -32.23 15.41 -23.94
N ASP A 329 -32.83 15.97 -25.00
CA ASP A 329 -32.24 15.93 -26.35
C ASP A 329 -30.85 16.59 -26.40
N PRO A 330 -29.76 15.81 -26.59
CA PRO A 330 -28.41 16.34 -26.65
C PRO A 330 -28.06 16.99 -27.98
N CYS A 331 -28.79 16.70 -29.06
CA CYS A 331 -28.48 17.17 -30.41
C CYS A 331 -29.73 17.20 -31.29
N GLY A 332 -30.52 18.27 -31.17
CA GLY A 332 -31.73 18.47 -31.96
C GLY A 332 -31.48 18.32 -33.47
N GLY A 333 -32.38 17.62 -34.16
CA GLY A 333 -32.28 17.33 -35.60
C GLY A 333 -31.38 16.14 -35.97
N THR A 334 -30.64 15.56 -35.01
CA THR A 334 -29.87 14.33 -35.21
C THR A 334 -30.67 13.14 -34.72
N TYR A 335 -30.75 12.07 -35.53
CA TYR A 335 -31.42 10.84 -35.11
C TYR A 335 -30.51 10.07 -34.16
N LYS A 336 -30.95 9.82 -32.93
CA LYS A 336 -30.11 9.27 -31.85
C LYS A 336 -30.30 7.77 -31.67
N TYR A 337 -29.42 7.17 -30.89
CA TYR A 337 -29.53 5.83 -30.35
C TYR A 337 -28.93 5.78 -28.96
N LEU A 338 -29.42 4.86 -28.14
CA LEU A 338 -28.88 4.52 -26.84
C LEU A 338 -27.91 3.36 -26.99
N THR A 339 -26.67 3.53 -26.57
CA THR A 339 -25.74 2.43 -26.30
C THR A 339 -25.65 2.20 -24.80
N VAL A 340 -25.69 0.95 -24.35
CA VAL A 340 -25.51 0.59 -22.94
C VAL A 340 -24.57 -0.61 -22.85
N SER A 341 -23.53 -0.51 -22.02
CA SER A 341 -22.76 -1.69 -21.58
C SER A 341 -23.06 -2.00 -20.12
N TYR A 342 -23.36 -3.26 -19.83
CA TYR A 342 -23.67 -3.73 -18.48
C TYR A 342 -23.16 -5.14 -18.25
N LYS A 343 -23.02 -5.51 -16.98
CA LYS A 343 -22.69 -6.87 -16.56
C LYS A 343 -23.73 -7.39 -15.59
N CYS A 344 -23.86 -8.70 -15.54
CA CYS A 344 -24.65 -9.38 -14.54
C CYS A 344 -23.75 -9.71 -13.35
N VAL A 345 -24.01 -9.07 -12.21
CA VAL A 345 -23.27 -9.32 -10.96
C VAL A 345 -24.13 -10.16 -10.04
N ALA A 346 -23.50 -11.03 -9.24
CA ALA A 346 -24.20 -11.65 -8.12
C ALA A 346 -24.86 -10.55 -7.29
N PRO A 347 -26.09 -10.76 -6.79
CA PRO A 347 -26.70 -9.80 -5.88
C PRO A 347 -25.70 -9.54 -4.74
N PRO A 348 -25.51 -8.29 -4.31
CA PRO A 348 -24.70 -8.03 -3.13
C PRO A 348 -25.20 -8.93 -1.99
N PRO A 349 -24.30 -9.52 -1.18
CA PRO A 349 -24.73 -10.30 -0.04
C PRO A 349 -25.72 -9.46 0.76
N PRO A 350 -26.81 -10.07 1.28
CA PRO A 350 -27.77 -9.32 2.08
C PRO A 350 -27.00 -8.53 3.13
N PRO A 351 -27.37 -7.25 3.37
CA PRO A 351 -26.74 -6.50 4.44
C PRO A 351 -26.78 -7.38 5.69
N PRO A 352 -25.69 -7.45 6.48
CA PRO A 352 -25.70 -8.19 7.73
C PRO A 352 -26.97 -7.77 8.49
N PRO A 353 -27.70 -8.73 9.11
CA PRO A 353 -28.92 -8.41 9.82
C PRO A 353 -28.62 -7.22 10.73
N VAL A 354 -29.34 -6.11 10.49
CA VAL A 354 -29.18 -4.87 11.26
C VAL A 354 -29.20 -5.29 12.73
N PRO A 355 -28.08 -5.15 13.45
CA PRO A 355 -28.08 -5.47 14.86
C PRO A 355 -29.16 -4.61 15.49
N SER A 356 -30.05 -5.24 16.25
CA SER A 356 -31.13 -4.54 16.94
C SER A 356 -30.50 -3.52 17.88
N GLU A 357 -30.34 -2.27 17.42
CA GLU A 357 -29.81 -1.18 18.22
C GLU A 357 -30.80 -0.95 19.37
N LYS A 358 -30.36 -1.29 20.57
CA LYS A 358 -31.09 -1.06 21.81
C LYS A 358 -30.68 0.30 22.35
N ALA A 359 -31.65 1.11 22.77
CA ALA A 359 -31.40 2.39 23.42
C ALA A 359 -31.96 2.40 24.84
N VAL A 360 -31.18 2.90 25.79
CA VAL A 360 -31.56 3.06 27.21
C VAL A 360 -31.39 4.51 27.61
N VAL A 361 -32.40 5.05 28.29
CA VAL A 361 -32.38 6.38 28.90
C VAL A 361 -32.50 6.21 30.42
N THR A 362 -31.65 6.88 31.18
CA THR A 362 -31.60 6.76 32.64
C THR A 362 -31.39 8.13 33.25
N CYS A 363 -32.30 8.57 34.12
CA CYS A 363 -32.20 9.89 34.75
C CYS A 363 -31.05 9.97 35.75
N GLU A 364 -30.52 11.17 36.00
CA GLU A 364 -29.47 11.41 36.99
C GLU A 364 -29.85 10.83 38.37
N SER A 365 -28.89 10.14 38.99
CA SER A 365 -28.99 9.32 40.21
C SER A 365 -29.73 7.98 40.08
N GLN A 366 -30.04 7.52 38.87
CA GLN A 366 -30.57 6.17 38.62
C GLN A 366 -29.53 5.25 37.96
N THR A 367 -29.79 3.94 37.97
CA THR A 367 -28.91 2.92 37.40
C THR A 367 -29.43 2.48 36.03
N ALA A 368 -28.58 2.58 35.01
CA ALA A 368 -28.82 2.04 33.68
C ALA A 368 -28.46 0.56 33.66
N PHE A 369 -29.33 -0.27 33.07
CA PHE A 369 -29.11 -1.71 32.91
C PHE A 369 -29.08 -2.05 31.42
N LEU A 370 -27.95 -2.58 30.95
CA LEU A 370 -27.77 -3.08 29.60
C LEU A 370 -27.72 -4.61 29.67
N SER A 371 -28.46 -5.28 28.79
CA SER A 371 -28.46 -6.74 28.68
C SER A 371 -28.61 -7.25 27.25
N CYS A 372 -27.96 -8.38 27.01
CA CYS A 372 -28.05 -9.17 25.79
C CYS A 372 -28.43 -10.60 26.14
N ASP A 373 -29.57 -11.07 25.63
CA ASP A 373 -30.04 -12.45 25.81
C ASP A 373 -29.15 -13.44 25.04
N GLN A 374 -28.59 -12.97 23.92
CA GLN A 374 -27.58 -13.68 23.13
C GLN A 374 -26.48 -12.71 22.71
N GLY A 375 -25.22 -13.11 22.86
CA GLY A 375 -24.07 -12.29 22.49
C GLY A 375 -23.55 -11.38 23.60
N THR A 376 -22.69 -10.44 23.22
CA THR A 376 -22.07 -9.46 24.11
C THR A 376 -22.48 -8.05 23.73
N ILE A 377 -22.53 -7.17 24.72
CA ILE A 377 -22.80 -5.75 24.57
C ILE A 377 -21.65 -5.11 23.79
N LYS A 378 -22.00 -4.31 22.79
CA LYS A 378 -21.11 -3.34 22.16
C LYS A 378 -21.80 -1.99 22.16
N VAL A 379 -21.24 -1.03 22.88
CA VAL A 379 -21.76 0.32 23.00
C VAL A 379 -21.46 1.09 21.70
N LEU A 380 -22.50 1.69 21.13
CA LEU A 380 -22.43 2.46 19.88
C LEU A 380 -22.36 3.95 20.17
N SER A 381 -23.16 4.43 21.13
CA SER A 381 -23.13 5.82 21.57
C SER A 381 -23.50 5.94 23.05
N ALA A 382 -22.98 6.96 23.73
CA ALA A 382 -23.49 7.35 25.03
C ALA A 382 -23.36 8.86 25.27
N ASN A 383 -24.27 9.42 26.06
CA ASN A 383 -24.22 10.81 26.49
C ASN A 383 -24.80 10.95 27.90
N TYR A 384 -23.99 11.38 28.87
CA TYR A 384 -24.44 11.89 30.16
C TYR A 384 -24.57 13.41 30.07
N GLY A 385 -25.79 13.92 30.10
CA GLY A 385 -26.07 15.33 29.87
C GLY A 385 -27.56 15.62 29.73
N ARG A 386 -27.92 16.59 28.90
CA ARG A 386 -29.31 16.90 28.53
C ARG A 386 -29.34 17.44 27.10
N THR A 387 -30.11 16.79 26.24
CA THR A 387 -30.31 17.13 24.82
C THR A 387 -31.71 17.65 24.51
N ASP A 388 -32.65 17.52 25.45
CA ASP A 388 -34.03 17.97 25.31
C ASP A 388 -34.68 18.33 26.67
N ARG A 389 -35.82 19.04 26.62
CA ARG A 389 -36.54 19.51 27.83
C ARG A 389 -37.48 18.47 28.44
N GLN A 390 -37.85 17.43 27.71
CA GLN A 390 -38.93 16.50 28.06
C GLN A 390 -38.42 15.27 28.82
N THR A 391 -37.27 14.75 28.42
CA THR A 391 -36.63 13.59 29.03
C THR A 391 -36.28 13.89 30.49
N CYS A 392 -36.72 13.02 31.39
CA CYS A 392 -36.50 13.15 32.84
C CYS A 392 -36.94 14.51 33.43
N SER A 393 -38.09 15.03 32.97
CA SER A 393 -38.60 16.37 33.33
C SER A 393 -39.60 16.40 34.49
N THR A 394 -40.24 15.28 34.81
CA THR A 394 -41.32 15.20 35.82
C THR A 394 -40.85 15.72 37.19
N GLY A 395 -41.54 16.76 37.70
CA GLY A 395 -41.26 17.34 39.01
C GLY A 395 -39.98 18.18 39.09
N ARG A 396 -39.36 18.54 37.95
CA ARG A 396 -38.13 19.34 37.91
C ARG A 396 -38.41 20.82 37.66
N PRO A 397 -37.74 21.74 38.38
CA PRO A 397 -37.81 23.19 38.11
C PRO A 397 -37.31 23.56 36.71
N ASP A 398 -37.91 24.58 36.09
CA ASP A 398 -37.61 25.00 34.71
C ASP A 398 -36.15 25.39 34.46
N ASN A 399 -35.48 25.96 35.47
CA ASN A 399 -34.07 26.32 35.38
C ASN A 399 -33.16 25.09 35.18
N GLN A 400 -33.56 23.91 35.66
CA GLN A 400 -32.81 22.66 35.50
C GLN A 400 -33.01 21.99 34.13
N LEU A 401 -34.04 22.40 33.36
CA LEU A 401 -34.41 21.80 32.07
C LEU A 401 -33.98 22.65 30.87
N THR A 402 -33.50 23.88 31.11
CA THR A 402 -33.30 24.86 30.04
C THR A 402 -32.04 24.62 29.21
N ASN A 403 -30.95 24.12 29.81
CA ASN A 403 -29.73 23.80 29.07
C ASN A 403 -29.85 22.44 28.37
N VAL A 404 -30.26 22.46 27.10
CA VAL A 404 -30.38 21.28 26.22
C VAL A 404 -29.16 21.07 25.31
N GLN A 405 -28.12 21.90 25.47
CA GLN A 405 -26.84 21.74 24.80
C GLN A 405 -25.80 21.24 25.80
N CYS A 406 -26.23 20.30 26.66
CA CYS A 406 -25.38 19.70 27.66
C CYS A 406 -25.02 18.28 27.23
N SER A 407 -23.75 18.07 26.93
CA SER A 407 -23.25 16.76 26.53
C SER A 407 -21.83 16.57 27.04
N LEU A 408 -21.49 15.34 27.39
CA LEU A 408 -20.16 14.96 27.81
C LEU A 408 -19.52 14.04 26.76
N SER A 409 -18.43 14.50 26.15
CA SER A 409 -17.73 13.77 25.08
C SER A 409 -17.09 12.45 25.53
N THR A 410 -16.77 12.30 26.82
CA THR A 410 -16.18 11.08 27.39
C THR A 410 -17.20 10.01 27.76
N SER A 411 -18.50 10.30 27.66
CA SER A 411 -19.58 9.38 28.05
C SER A 411 -19.48 8.01 27.37
N LEU A 412 -19.19 7.99 26.07
CA LEU A 412 -19.02 6.76 25.30
C LEU A 412 -17.93 5.88 25.91
N ASN A 413 -16.75 6.44 26.16
CA ASN A 413 -15.62 5.68 26.71
C ASN A 413 -15.91 5.15 28.12
N VAL A 414 -16.56 5.94 28.98
CA VAL A 414 -16.93 5.51 30.33
C VAL A 414 -17.87 4.30 30.29
N VAL A 415 -18.89 4.33 29.42
CA VAL A 415 -19.84 3.21 29.28
C VAL A 415 -19.19 2.02 28.57
N ALA A 416 -18.44 2.23 27.49
CA ALA A 416 -17.75 1.20 26.73
C ALA A 416 -16.75 0.41 27.60
N ILE A 417 -15.86 1.10 28.33
CA ILE A 417 -14.91 0.47 29.27
C ILE A 417 -15.64 -0.40 30.31
N ARG A 418 -16.83 0.05 30.74
CA ARG A 418 -17.60 -0.65 31.77
C ARG A 418 -18.41 -1.82 31.22
N CYS A 419 -18.91 -1.74 29.99
CA CYS A 419 -19.98 -2.60 29.48
C CYS A 419 -19.63 -3.43 28.24
N ASP A 420 -18.65 -3.04 27.41
CA ASP A 420 -18.30 -3.79 26.22
C ASP A 420 -17.84 -5.21 26.54
N GLY A 421 -18.24 -6.17 25.71
CA GLY A 421 -17.87 -7.58 25.84
C GLY A 421 -18.61 -8.34 26.94
N LYS A 422 -19.52 -7.71 27.68
CA LYS A 422 -20.32 -8.36 28.73
C LYS A 422 -21.70 -8.76 28.21
N THR A 423 -22.31 -9.78 28.81
CA THR A 423 -23.72 -10.14 28.55
C THR A 423 -24.71 -9.23 29.31
N SER A 424 -24.27 -8.67 30.43
CA SER A 424 -25.02 -7.68 31.21
C SER A 424 -24.09 -6.65 31.85
N CYS A 425 -24.57 -5.42 31.99
CA CYS A 425 -23.83 -4.32 32.59
C CYS A 425 -24.77 -3.36 33.34
N SER A 426 -24.29 -2.80 34.45
CA SER A 426 -24.99 -1.74 35.17
C SER A 426 -24.08 -0.54 35.41
N ILE A 427 -24.60 0.67 35.20
CA ILE A 427 -23.87 1.92 35.42
C ILE A 427 -24.79 2.98 36.05
N VAL A 428 -24.32 3.67 37.08
CA VAL A 428 -25.08 4.75 37.74
C VAL A 428 -24.87 6.04 36.97
N ALA A 429 -25.96 6.72 36.61
CA ALA A 429 -25.94 8.01 35.93
C ALA A 429 -25.67 9.14 36.94
N GLU A 430 -24.42 9.30 37.37
CA GLU A 430 -24.03 10.29 38.37
C GLU A 430 -22.70 11.00 38.03
N ASN A 431 -22.50 12.18 38.63
CA ASN A 431 -21.31 12.99 38.42
C ASN A 431 -20.01 12.30 38.89
N ALA A 432 -20.09 11.36 39.82
CA ALA A 432 -18.94 10.57 40.24
C ALA A 432 -18.43 9.64 39.13
N ALA A 433 -19.34 9.10 38.31
CA ALA A 433 -19.00 8.23 37.18
C ALA A 433 -18.66 9.01 35.91
N PHE A 434 -19.29 10.17 35.68
CA PHE A 434 -19.22 10.88 34.39
C PHE A 434 -18.62 12.29 34.46
N THR A 435 -18.21 12.82 35.62
CA THR A 435 -17.97 14.26 35.83
C THR A 435 -19.21 15.12 35.50
N ASP A 436 -19.29 16.36 35.99
CA ASP A 436 -20.47 17.21 35.73
C ASP A 436 -20.23 18.10 34.50
N PRO A 437 -20.88 17.82 33.35
CA PRO A 437 -20.73 18.63 32.14
C PRO A 437 -21.48 19.97 32.20
N CYS A 438 -22.49 20.11 33.08
CA CYS A 438 -23.34 21.29 33.13
C CYS A 438 -23.99 21.47 34.51
N GLY A 439 -23.23 22.05 35.44
CA GLY A 439 -23.69 22.33 36.80
C GLY A 439 -25.04 23.07 36.83
N GLY A 440 -25.96 22.60 37.68
CA GLY A 440 -27.31 23.16 37.82
C GLY A 440 -28.33 22.68 36.79
N THR A 441 -27.92 21.89 35.80
CA THR A 441 -28.83 21.22 34.86
C THR A 441 -29.06 19.79 35.32
N TYR A 442 -30.33 19.34 35.35
CA TYR A 442 -30.64 17.96 35.69
C TYR A 442 -30.36 17.07 34.48
N LYS A 443 -29.47 16.08 34.62
CA LYS A 443 -28.94 15.28 33.51
C LYS A 443 -29.65 13.94 33.38
N TYR A 444 -29.36 13.23 32.30
CA TYR A 444 -29.69 11.85 32.06
C TYR A 444 -28.61 11.21 31.20
N LEU A 445 -28.43 9.91 31.35
CA LEU A 445 -27.58 9.08 30.52
C LEU A 445 -28.42 8.46 29.40
N THR A 446 -28.07 8.73 28.15
CA THR A 446 -28.56 7.99 26.99
C THR A 446 -27.46 7.04 26.52
N VAL A 447 -27.76 5.76 26.30
CA VAL A 447 -26.82 4.78 25.74
C VAL A 447 -27.50 4.05 24.57
N SER A 448 -26.84 3.98 23.42
CA SER A 448 -27.21 3.02 22.36
C SER A 448 -26.16 1.93 22.25
N TYR A 449 -26.62 0.68 22.14
CA TYR A 449 -25.76 -0.49 22.10
C TYR A 449 -26.39 -1.59 21.23
N GLU A 450 -25.55 -2.49 20.75
CA GLU A 450 -25.97 -3.68 20.03
C GLU A 450 -25.52 -4.94 20.77
N CYS A 451 -26.25 -6.03 20.54
CA CYS A 451 -25.84 -7.37 20.97
C CYS A 451 -25.17 -8.05 19.80
N VAL A 452 -23.85 -8.13 19.84
CA VAL A 452 -23.06 -8.80 18.81
C VAL A 452 -22.79 -10.23 19.23
N ALA A 453 -22.72 -11.15 18.26
CA ALA A 453 -22.12 -12.45 18.55
C ALA A 453 -20.73 -12.20 19.17
N PRO A 454 -20.33 -12.97 20.20
CA PRO A 454 -18.97 -12.88 20.69
C PRO A 454 -18.05 -13.04 19.48
N PRO A 455 -16.98 -12.24 19.34
CA PRO A 455 -16.04 -12.44 18.26
C PRO A 455 -15.69 -13.94 18.20
N PRO A 456 -15.65 -14.57 17.01
CA PRO A 456 -15.12 -15.93 16.93
C PRO A 456 -13.78 -15.93 17.65
N PRO A 457 -13.45 -16.96 18.45
CA PRO A 457 -12.15 -17.01 19.10
C PRO A 457 -11.13 -16.73 18.00
N SER A 458 -10.43 -15.60 18.12
CA SER A 458 -9.35 -15.25 17.21
C SER A 458 -8.51 -16.51 17.04
N PRO A 459 -7.99 -16.80 15.82
CA PRO A 459 -7.11 -17.94 15.63
C PRO A 459 -6.11 -17.92 16.77
N VAL A 460 -6.04 -19.02 17.53
CA VAL A 460 -5.28 -19.13 18.78
C VAL A 460 -3.89 -18.57 18.54
N VAL A 461 -3.72 -17.29 18.86
CA VAL A 461 -2.42 -16.67 19.04
C VAL A 461 -1.92 -17.34 20.32
N PRO A 462 -0.75 -17.99 20.31
CA PRO A 462 -0.18 -18.50 21.55
C PRO A 462 -0.24 -17.37 22.57
N SER A 463 -0.70 -17.68 23.78
CA SER A 463 -1.03 -16.71 24.83
C SER A 463 0.13 -15.73 25.04
N GLU A 464 0.06 -14.56 24.39
CA GLU A 464 1.03 -13.49 24.57
C GLU A 464 0.78 -12.90 25.96
N LYS A 465 1.68 -13.21 26.88
CA LYS A 465 1.70 -12.67 28.24
C LYS A 465 2.55 -11.39 28.21
N ALA A 466 2.06 -10.33 28.84
CA ALA A 466 2.78 -9.07 29.01
C ALA A 466 3.03 -8.77 30.48
N VAL A 467 4.26 -8.38 30.82
CA VAL A 467 4.69 -8.03 32.18
C VAL A 467 5.28 -6.62 32.17
N VAL A 468 4.88 -5.81 33.16
CA VAL A 468 5.44 -4.47 33.42
C VAL A 468 6.06 -4.46 34.80
N THR A 469 7.30 -3.98 34.91
CA THR A 469 8.06 -3.96 36.15
C THR A 469 8.78 -2.63 36.30
N CYS A 470 8.52 -1.90 37.39
CA CYS A 470 9.13 -0.59 37.61
C CYS A 470 10.63 -0.71 37.91
N GLU A 471 11.40 0.36 37.62
CA GLU A 471 12.83 0.41 37.91
C GLU A 471 13.13 0.07 39.38
N SER A 472 14.15 -0.77 39.57
CA SER A 472 14.56 -1.43 40.82
C SER A 472 13.64 -2.55 41.33
N GLN A 473 12.66 -3.01 40.55
CA GLN A 473 11.87 -4.21 40.87
C GLN A 473 12.29 -5.42 40.02
N THR A 474 11.89 -6.63 40.44
CA THR A 474 12.19 -7.87 39.72
C THR A 474 10.99 -8.31 38.89
N ALA A 475 11.20 -8.48 37.59
CA ALA A 475 10.23 -9.06 36.68
C ALA A 475 10.32 -10.58 36.77
N SER A 476 9.18 -11.27 36.84
CA SER A 476 9.09 -12.72 36.84
C SER A 476 8.24 -13.18 35.67
N LEU A 477 8.81 -13.98 34.77
CA LEU A 477 8.11 -14.61 33.66
C LEU A 477 7.97 -16.09 33.98
N SER A 478 6.78 -16.66 33.75
CA SER A 478 6.52 -18.08 33.94
C SER A 478 5.54 -18.65 32.91
N CYS A 479 5.75 -19.92 32.59
CA CYS A 479 4.90 -20.75 31.75
C CYS A 479 4.49 -22.00 32.52
N ASP A 480 3.17 -22.20 32.68
CA ASP A 480 2.63 -23.40 33.32
C ASP A 480 2.81 -24.65 32.42
N GLN A 481 2.82 -24.44 31.10
CA GLN A 481 3.17 -25.44 30.09
C GLN A 481 4.04 -24.79 29.00
N GLY A 482 5.08 -25.50 28.56
CA GLY A 482 6.01 -25.02 27.53
C GLY A 482 7.17 -24.19 28.08
N THR A 483 7.92 -23.57 27.17
CA THR A 483 9.05 -22.69 27.46
C THR A 483 8.75 -21.27 27.02
N ILE A 484 9.35 -20.30 27.71
CA ILE A 484 9.23 -18.88 27.40
C ILE A 484 9.90 -18.62 26.06
N LYS A 485 9.23 -17.84 25.21
CA LYS A 485 9.81 -17.18 24.04
C LYS A 485 9.47 -15.70 24.10
N VAL A 486 10.48 -14.87 24.30
CA VAL A 486 10.33 -13.42 24.41
C VAL A 486 10.07 -12.83 23.03
N LEU A 487 9.00 -12.04 22.91
CA LEU A 487 8.56 -11.42 21.65
C LEU A 487 9.04 -9.97 21.55
N SER A 488 8.95 -9.23 22.66
CA SER A 488 9.49 -7.88 22.76
C SER A 488 9.88 -7.54 24.19
N ALA A 489 10.86 -6.67 24.37
CA ALA A 489 11.15 -6.06 25.65
C ALA A 489 11.67 -4.64 25.49
N ASN A 490 11.37 -3.78 26.46
CA ASN A 490 11.90 -2.43 26.55
C ASN A 490 12.09 -2.01 28.01
N TYR A 491 13.34 -1.76 28.41
CA TYR A 491 13.69 -1.06 29.63
C TYR A 491 13.83 0.43 29.33
N GLY A 492 12.83 1.22 29.75
CA GLY A 492 12.75 2.64 29.38
C GLY A 492 11.48 3.29 29.91
N ARG A 493 10.95 4.29 29.19
CA ARG A 493 9.65 4.91 29.46
C ARG A 493 9.01 5.33 28.14
N THR A 494 7.80 4.85 27.90
CA THR A 494 6.98 5.11 26.70
C THR A 494 5.70 5.90 27.01
N ASP A 495 5.38 6.09 28.29
CA ASP A 495 4.20 6.84 28.74
C ASP A 495 4.40 7.48 30.13
N ARG A 496 3.50 8.40 30.49
CA ARG A 496 3.59 9.17 31.75
C ARG A 496 2.90 8.50 32.95
N GLN A 497 2.09 7.48 32.74
CA GLN A 497 1.20 6.88 33.74
C GLN A 497 1.83 5.64 34.39
N THR A 498 2.51 4.82 33.59
CA THR A 498 3.16 3.60 34.04
C THR A 498 4.28 3.92 35.04
N CYS A 499 4.23 3.27 36.20
CA CYS A 499 5.21 3.45 37.28
C CYS A 499 5.40 4.94 37.68
N SER A 500 4.31 5.72 37.73
CA SER A 500 4.33 7.16 38.00
C SER A 500 4.06 7.56 39.46
N THR A 501 3.47 6.65 40.26
CA THR A 501 3.08 6.93 41.65
C THR A 501 4.28 7.39 42.48
N GLY A 502 4.18 8.59 43.06
CA GLY A 502 5.22 9.17 43.92
C GLY A 502 6.46 9.68 43.19
N LYS A 503 6.44 9.79 41.85
CA LYS A 503 7.56 10.29 41.05
C LYS A 503 7.37 11.75 40.64
N PRO A 504 8.41 12.60 40.74
CA PRO A 504 8.29 13.99 40.31
C PRO A 504 8.16 14.11 38.78
N SER A 505 7.51 15.16 38.31
CA SER A 505 7.16 15.35 36.89
C SER A 505 8.35 15.30 35.93
N ASN A 506 9.54 15.73 36.36
CA ASN A 506 10.76 15.68 35.55
C ASN A 506 11.26 14.25 35.31
N GLN A 507 10.93 13.29 36.17
CA GLN A 507 11.34 11.89 36.00
C GLN A 507 10.39 11.08 35.10
N ILE A 508 9.19 11.60 34.81
CA ILE A 508 8.15 10.91 34.01
C ILE A 508 7.84 11.63 32.69
N SER A 509 8.48 12.77 32.42
CA SER A 509 8.20 13.60 31.24
C SER A 509 8.77 13.03 29.95
N ASN A 510 9.95 12.37 30.01
CA ASN A 510 10.60 11.76 28.86
C ASN A 510 9.98 10.39 28.55
N VAL A 511 9.06 10.39 27.58
CA VAL A 511 8.36 9.19 27.09
C VAL A 511 8.95 8.65 25.77
N GLN A 512 10.06 9.23 25.32
CA GLN A 512 10.83 8.75 24.16
C GLN A 512 12.10 8.05 24.66
N CYS A 513 11.94 7.22 25.68
CA CYS A 513 13.02 6.50 26.30
C CYS A 513 12.88 5.01 26.03
N THR A 514 13.71 4.50 25.12
CA THR A 514 13.71 3.09 24.74
C THR A 514 15.13 2.56 24.69
N GLN A 515 15.32 1.30 25.08
CA GLN A 515 16.62 0.65 25.00
C GLN A 515 16.60 -0.52 24.01
N SER A 516 17.37 -0.40 22.93
CA SER A 516 17.36 -1.35 21.80
C SER A 516 17.89 -2.74 22.18
N THR A 517 18.73 -2.85 23.20
CA THR A 517 19.28 -4.13 23.69
C THR A 517 18.36 -4.85 24.67
N SER A 518 17.21 -4.27 25.04
CA SER A 518 16.31 -4.86 26.04
C SER A 518 15.81 -6.26 25.63
N LEU A 519 15.44 -6.43 24.36
CA LEU A 519 14.98 -7.72 23.83
C LEU A 519 16.06 -8.80 23.98
N SER A 520 17.29 -8.53 23.53
CA SER A 520 18.37 -9.52 23.61
C SER A 520 18.77 -9.85 25.04
N VAL A 521 18.76 -8.87 25.95
CA VAL A 521 19.06 -9.08 27.37
C VAL A 521 18.00 -9.97 28.03
N VAL A 522 16.72 -9.74 27.77
CA VAL A 522 15.63 -10.58 28.32
C VAL A 522 15.63 -11.96 27.66
N ALA A 523 15.70 -12.04 26.33
CA ALA A 523 15.74 -13.29 25.58
C ALA A 523 16.89 -14.20 26.04
N THR A 524 18.11 -13.68 26.13
CA THR A 524 19.28 -14.43 26.61
C THR A 524 19.08 -14.98 28.03
N ARG A 525 18.32 -14.28 28.88
CA ARG A 525 18.06 -14.69 30.26
C ARG A 525 16.87 -15.65 30.39
N CYS A 526 15.88 -15.56 29.50
CA CYS A 526 14.54 -16.12 29.70
C CYS A 526 14.08 -17.12 28.65
N ASP A 527 14.58 -17.05 27.42
CA ASP A 527 14.16 -17.99 26.37
C ASP A 527 14.49 -19.43 26.75
N GLU A 528 13.63 -20.34 26.30
CA GLU A 528 13.74 -21.79 26.52
C GLU A 528 13.61 -22.24 28.00
N LYS A 529 13.29 -21.33 28.91
CA LYS A 529 13.04 -21.64 30.33
C LYS A 529 11.55 -21.70 30.62
N THR A 530 11.16 -22.48 31.63
CA THR A 530 9.78 -22.50 32.14
C THR A 530 9.49 -21.32 33.08
N SER A 531 10.53 -20.76 33.69
CA SER A 531 10.46 -19.57 34.54
C SER A 531 11.78 -18.80 34.50
N CYS A 532 11.71 -17.47 34.52
CA CYS A 532 12.88 -16.60 34.63
C CYS A 532 12.59 -15.36 35.51
N SER A 533 13.64 -14.75 36.04
CA SER A 533 13.55 -13.48 36.76
C SER A 533 14.64 -12.51 36.32
N ILE A 534 14.29 -11.23 36.14
CA ILE A 534 15.23 -10.18 35.75
C ILE A 534 14.95 -8.89 36.52
N VAL A 535 15.99 -8.26 37.07
CA VAL A 535 15.86 -6.98 37.76
C VAL A 535 15.82 -5.85 36.72
N ALA A 536 14.82 -4.98 36.82
CA ALA A 536 14.68 -3.81 35.96
C ALA A 536 15.62 -2.70 36.44
N GLU A 537 16.91 -2.79 36.11
CA GLU A 537 17.92 -1.83 36.56
C GLU A 537 18.95 -1.49 35.47
N ASN A 538 19.63 -0.35 35.65
CA ASN A 538 20.64 0.14 34.71
C ASN A 538 21.84 -0.80 34.58
N ALA A 539 22.16 -1.59 35.61
CA ALA A 539 23.21 -2.60 35.53
C ALA A 539 22.88 -3.74 34.56
N ALA A 540 21.60 -4.07 34.39
CA ALA A 540 21.14 -5.13 33.49
C ALA A 540 20.96 -4.63 32.04
N PHE A 541 20.51 -3.39 31.85
CA PHE A 541 20.06 -2.89 30.54
C PHE A 541 20.84 -1.68 30.01
N THR A 542 21.77 -1.12 30.79
CA THR A 542 22.36 0.23 30.58
C THR A 542 21.29 1.32 30.72
N ASP A 543 21.66 2.56 31.07
CA ASP A 543 20.69 3.65 31.21
C ASP A 543 20.42 4.35 29.85
N PRO A 544 19.25 4.16 29.21
CA PRO A 544 18.92 4.84 27.96
C PRO A 544 18.56 6.32 28.14
N CYS A 545 18.20 6.77 29.34
CA CYS A 545 17.69 8.11 29.56
C CYS A 545 17.92 8.57 31.01
N GLY A 546 19.13 9.08 31.28
CA GLY A 546 19.53 9.58 32.60
C GLY A 546 18.51 10.57 33.19
N GLY A 547 18.16 10.38 34.46
CA GLY A 547 17.20 11.22 35.19
C GLY A 547 15.72 10.91 34.92
N THR A 548 15.41 9.98 34.01
CA THR A 548 14.04 9.48 33.80
C THR A 548 13.85 8.19 34.59
N TYR A 549 12.74 8.08 35.31
CA TYR A 549 12.37 6.87 36.04
C TYR A 549 11.81 5.85 35.05
N LYS A 550 12.45 4.69 34.91
CA LYS A 550 12.18 3.70 33.87
C LYS A 550 11.28 2.56 34.38
N TYR A 551 10.88 1.71 33.46
CA TYR A 551 10.24 0.42 33.70
C TYR A 551 10.60 -0.54 32.58
N LEU A 552 10.65 -1.83 32.92
CA LEU A 552 10.79 -2.92 31.98
C LEU A 552 9.40 -3.37 31.54
N THR A 553 9.15 -3.35 30.23
CA THR A 553 8.00 -4.01 29.59
C THR A 553 8.52 -5.24 28.86
N VAL A 554 7.85 -6.38 29.02
CA VAL A 554 8.19 -7.63 28.32
C VAL A 554 6.92 -8.28 27.80
N SER A 555 6.90 -8.67 26.53
CA SER A 555 5.90 -9.58 25.96
C SER A 555 6.56 -10.91 25.64
N TYR A 556 5.89 -12.01 25.96
CA TYR A 556 6.39 -13.36 25.70
C TYR A 556 5.24 -14.33 25.48
N GLU A 557 5.52 -15.43 24.80
CA GLU A 557 4.60 -16.56 24.64
C GLU A 557 5.18 -17.82 25.31
N CYS A 558 4.30 -18.76 25.63
CA CYS A 558 4.68 -20.08 26.11
C CYS A 558 4.56 -21.08 24.94
N VAL A 559 5.69 -21.56 24.43
CA VAL A 559 5.74 -22.48 23.29
C VAL A 559 6.03 -23.91 23.75
N ALA A 560 5.46 -24.90 23.07
CA ALA A 560 5.84 -26.28 23.33
C ALA A 560 7.33 -26.49 23.01
N PRO A 561 8.09 -27.22 23.83
CA PRO A 561 9.48 -27.53 23.50
C PRO A 561 9.54 -28.29 22.17
N PRO A 562 10.53 -27.99 21.31
CA PRO A 562 10.66 -28.68 20.03
C PRO A 562 10.81 -30.19 20.24
N PRO A 563 10.23 -31.04 19.35
CA PRO A 563 10.41 -32.49 19.45
C PRO A 563 11.91 -32.82 19.36
N PRO A 564 12.41 -33.80 20.14
CA PRO A 564 13.81 -34.18 20.06
C PRO A 564 14.17 -34.62 18.64
N SER A 565 15.25 -34.06 18.10
CA SER A 565 15.77 -34.45 16.79
C SER A 565 16.18 -35.92 16.78
N PRO A 566 15.88 -36.68 15.71
CA PRO A 566 16.22 -38.09 15.65
C PRO A 566 17.68 -38.27 15.23
N GLU A 567 18.62 -38.27 16.17
CA GLU A 567 19.96 -38.84 15.97
C GLU A 567 20.55 -39.41 17.26
N ARG A 568 20.36 -40.72 17.49
CA ARG A 568 21.41 -41.73 17.73
C ARG A 568 20.77 -43.03 18.23
N LEU A 569 20.68 -44.01 17.33
CA LEU A 569 20.99 -45.41 17.59
C LEU A 569 21.79 -45.94 16.41
#